data_AF-X1G5H4-F1
#
_entry.id   AF-X1G5H4-F1
#
_cell.length_a   1.000
_cell.length_b   1.000
_cell.length_c   1.000
_cell.angle_alpha   90.00
_cell.angle_beta   90.00
_cell.angle_gamma   90.00
#
_symmetry.space_group_name_H-M   'P 1'
#
loop_
_entity.id
_entity.type
_entity.pdbx_description
1 polymer ?
#
loop_
_entity_poly.entity_id
_entity_poly.type
_entity_poly.pdbx_seq_one_letter_code
_entity_poly.pdbx_strand_id
1 'polypeptide(L)'
;YFEARTIDLISKRHPEFLERLNQTFFEKGVHGYDHEDLIGEETGMPLESQEEFNLIKKAKERIEELFSTEVTGFRAPYMRLSENTLKTLMDLGFVYDSSIYQESDKAINPYSDEHGMIEFPVIKTPKESLMKGMYTYLWPLFEGKREINEIVNNYIQLIHNSTEDNSYISINLHSWHFAYNVEQNCYFSQKEIRKNTDFLIKLITKLEEVEGIHFSTPKLWLEENELLRTL
;
A
#
# COMPACT_ATOMS: atom_id res chain seq x y z
N TYR A 1 -1.75 4.43 2.85
CA TYR A 1 -1.22 5.55 2.05
C TYR A 1 -2.36 6.46 1.63
N PHE A 2 -2.15 7.78 1.66
CA PHE A 2 -3.16 8.79 1.34
C PHE A 2 -2.67 9.68 0.21
N GLU A 3 -3.56 9.97 -0.72
CA GLU A 3 -3.45 11.17 -1.54
C GLU A 3 -3.81 12.38 -0.67
N ALA A 4 -2.95 13.40 -0.64
CA ALA A 4 -3.17 14.56 0.21
C ALA A 4 -4.47 15.33 -0.13
N ARG A 5 -4.83 15.44 -1.42
CA ARG A 5 -6.10 16.07 -1.84
C ARG A 5 -7.31 15.32 -1.31
N THR A 6 -7.29 13.98 -1.36
CA THR A 6 -8.40 13.14 -0.92
C THR A 6 -8.63 13.29 0.57
N ILE A 7 -7.57 13.26 1.39
CA ILE A 7 -7.71 13.47 2.83
C ILE A 7 -8.11 14.92 3.17
N ASP A 8 -7.71 15.89 2.35
CA ASP A 8 -8.16 17.28 2.47
C ASP A 8 -9.66 17.46 2.23
N LEU A 9 -10.22 16.72 1.27
CA LEU A 9 -11.65 16.74 1.02
C LEU A 9 -12.42 16.06 2.15
N ILE A 10 -11.89 14.96 2.68
CA ILE A 10 -12.46 14.26 3.84
C ILE A 10 -12.43 15.18 5.06
N SER A 11 -11.34 15.89 5.34
CA SER A 11 -11.23 16.79 6.50
C SER A 11 -12.30 17.87 6.53
N LYS A 12 -12.67 18.39 5.35
CA LYS A 12 -13.66 19.46 5.19
C LYS A 12 -15.10 18.97 5.20
N ARG A 13 -15.34 17.75 4.70
CA ARG A 13 -16.71 17.22 4.46
C ARG A 13 -17.16 16.19 5.49
N HIS A 14 -16.21 15.41 6.02
CA HIS A 14 -16.42 14.27 6.91
C HIS A 14 -15.32 14.24 8.00
N PRO A 15 -15.19 15.29 8.83
CA PRO A 15 -14.16 15.37 9.86
C PRO A 15 -14.20 14.18 10.85
N GLU A 16 -15.37 13.56 11.06
CA GLU A 16 -15.53 12.35 11.88
C GLU A 16 -14.70 11.16 11.38
N PHE A 17 -14.36 11.12 10.09
CA PHE A 17 -13.47 10.09 9.55
C PHE A 17 -12.00 10.39 9.83
N LEU A 18 -11.60 11.65 9.97
CA LEU A 18 -10.22 11.97 10.38
C LEU A 18 -9.93 11.45 11.77
N GLU A 19 -10.85 11.62 12.72
CA GLU A 19 -10.67 11.10 14.10
C GLU A 19 -10.48 9.58 14.12
N ARG A 20 -11.20 8.87 13.25
CA ARG A 20 -11.07 7.41 13.07
C ARG A 20 -9.76 7.01 12.40
N LEU A 21 -9.31 7.78 11.41
CA LEU A 21 -8.05 7.52 10.71
C LEU A 21 -6.83 7.94 11.56
N ASN A 22 -7.00 8.83 12.54
CA ASN A 22 -5.90 9.28 13.39
C ASN A 22 -5.52 8.30 14.51
N GLN A 23 -6.21 7.16 14.62
CA GLN A 23 -5.85 6.13 15.60
C GLN A 23 -4.41 5.63 15.36
N THR A 24 -3.71 5.27 16.44
CA THR A 24 -2.27 4.93 16.40
C THR A 24 -1.96 3.66 15.63
N PHE A 25 -2.90 2.71 15.56
CA PHE A 25 -2.74 1.47 14.80
C PHE A 25 -2.85 1.69 13.27
N PHE A 26 -3.36 2.84 12.82
CA PHE A 26 -3.30 3.21 11.41
C PHE A 26 -2.01 3.99 11.16
N GLU A 27 -1.07 3.37 10.46
CA GLU A 27 0.06 4.07 9.90
C GLU A 27 -0.39 5.02 8.77
N LYS A 28 0.21 6.22 8.72
CA LYS A 28 -0.03 7.21 7.68
C LYS A 28 1.15 7.16 6.72
N GLY A 29 0.86 7.00 5.44
CA GLY A 29 1.85 7.04 4.35
C GLY A 29 1.36 7.97 3.24
N VAL A 30 2.28 8.49 2.43
CA VAL A 30 1.97 9.40 1.31
C VAL A 30 1.79 8.61 0.00
N HIS A 31 0.79 9.02 -0.79
CA HIS A 31 0.50 8.49 -2.14
C HIS A 31 0.38 9.62 -3.17
N GLY A 32 1.28 10.61 -3.09
CA GLY A 32 1.17 11.84 -3.87
C GLY A 32 0.12 12.82 -3.33
N TYR A 33 -0.10 13.93 -4.04
CA TYR A 33 -1.12 14.91 -3.67
C TYR A 33 -2.44 14.63 -4.38
N ASP A 34 -2.41 14.37 -5.69
CA ASP A 34 -3.59 14.07 -6.51
C ASP A 34 -3.34 12.93 -7.52
N HIS A 35 -2.62 11.90 -7.07
CA HIS A 35 -2.32 10.69 -7.86
C HIS A 35 -1.59 11.00 -9.17
N GLU A 36 -0.50 11.77 -9.06
CA GLU A 36 0.24 12.32 -10.18
C GLU A 36 1.00 11.26 -10.99
N ASP A 37 1.07 11.44 -12.31
CA ASP A 37 1.97 10.68 -13.19
C ASP A 37 3.40 11.22 -13.09
N LEU A 38 4.08 10.91 -11.97
CA LEU A 38 5.38 11.48 -11.62
C LEU A 38 6.43 11.33 -12.74
N ILE A 39 6.46 10.16 -13.37
CA ILE A 39 7.46 9.80 -14.40
C ILE A 39 6.95 9.98 -15.84
N GLY A 40 5.72 10.48 -16.02
CA GLY A 40 5.19 10.77 -17.33
C GLY A 40 4.84 9.54 -18.17
N GLU A 41 4.64 8.35 -17.58
CA GLU A 41 4.34 7.14 -18.36
C GLU A 41 2.95 7.17 -19.00
N GLU A 42 1.97 7.79 -18.34
CA GLU A 42 0.61 7.94 -18.90
C GLU A 42 0.49 9.15 -19.83
N THR A 43 1.17 10.25 -19.47
CA THR A 43 1.05 11.55 -20.15
C THR A 43 2.12 11.79 -21.21
N GLY A 44 3.21 11.03 -21.19
CA GLY A 44 4.42 11.27 -21.99
C GLY A 44 5.24 12.47 -21.51
N MET A 45 4.91 13.05 -20.35
CA MET A 45 5.53 14.27 -19.82
C MET A 45 5.95 14.04 -18.36
N PRO A 46 7.20 13.59 -18.10
CA PRO A 46 7.68 13.44 -16.73
C PRO A 46 7.71 14.80 -16.04
N LEU A 47 7.50 14.80 -14.72
CA LEU A 47 7.69 16.00 -13.92
C LEU A 47 9.17 16.36 -13.87
N GLU A 48 9.44 17.67 -13.87
CA GLU A 48 10.78 18.16 -13.59
C GLU A 48 11.15 17.85 -12.13
N SER A 49 12.43 17.55 -11.85
CA SER A 49 12.87 17.10 -10.52
C SER A 49 12.41 18.00 -9.37
N GLN A 50 12.45 19.32 -9.57
CA GLN A 50 12.05 20.29 -8.55
C GLN A 50 10.52 20.35 -8.36
N GLU A 51 9.76 20.12 -9.43
CA GLU A 51 8.30 20.04 -9.37
C GLU A 51 7.87 18.79 -8.60
N GLU A 52 8.46 17.63 -8.92
CA GLU A 52 8.24 16.38 -8.21
C GLU A 52 8.54 16.53 -6.71
N PHE A 53 9.72 17.10 -6.37
CA PHE A 53 10.09 17.39 -4.99
C PHE A 53 9.05 18.25 -4.26
N ASN A 54 8.62 19.35 -4.88
CA ASN A 54 7.66 20.26 -4.27
C ASN A 54 6.28 19.61 -4.07
N LEU A 55 5.85 18.74 -5.00
CA LEU A 55 4.58 18.02 -4.91
C LEU A 55 4.61 16.98 -3.80
N ILE A 56 5.64 16.13 -3.76
CA ILE A 56 5.78 15.12 -2.70
C ILE A 56 5.93 15.79 -1.33
N LYS A 57 6.73 16.85 -1.23
CA LYS A 57 6.87 17.66 -0.01
C LYS A 57 5.53 18.20 0.46
N LYS A 58 4.77 18.84 -0.45
CA LYS A 58 3.45 19.39 -0.14
C LYS A 58 2.48 18.30 0.34
N ALA A 59 2.51 17.12 -0.28
CA ALA A 59 1.67 15.99 0.12
C ALA A 59 2.02 15.51 1.53
N LYS A 60 3.32 15.32 1.82
CA LYS A 60 3.83 14.94 3.15
C LYS A 60 3.42 15.96 4.20
N GLU A 61 3.80 17.23 4.02
CA GLU A 61 3.50 18.30 4.98
C GLU A 61 1.99 18.39 5.27
N ARG A 62 1.14 18.21 4.25
CA ARG A 62 -0.30 18.28 4.44
C ARG A 62 -0.87 17.11 5.23
N ILE A 63 -0.41 15.90 4.97
CA ILE A 63 -0.84 14.70 5.72
C ILE A 63 -0.36 14.80 7.17
N GLU A 64 0.89 15.24 7.38
CA GLU A 64 1.46 15.42 8.72
C GLU A 64 0.71 16.49 9.52
N GLU A 65 0.35 17.62 8.89
CA GLU A 65 -0.45 18.68 9.50
C GLU A 65 -1.84 18.16 9.94
N LEU A 66 -2.53 17.45 9.05
CA LEU A 66 -3.90 16.96 9.31
C LEU A 66 -3.97 15.93 10.43
N PHE A 67 -2.97 15.07 10.54
CA PHE A 67 -2.94 14.00 11.54
C PHE A 67 -2.07 14.32 12.76
N SER A 68 -1.29 15.41 12.72
CA SER A 68 -0.30 15.75 13.75
C SER A 68 0.66 14.58 14.05
N THR A 69 1.12 13.91 12.99
CA THR A 69 2.05 12.77 13.05
C THR A 69 3.10 12.91 11.97
N GLU A 70 4.31 12.45 12.24
CA GLU A 70 5.32 12.25 11.21
C GLU A 70 4.92 11.08 10.29
N VAL A 71 5.17 11.25 8.99
CA VAL A 71 4.94 10.23 7.96
C VAL A 71 6.27 9.67 7.46
N THR A 72 6.49 8.37 7.64
CA THR A 72 7.73 7.69 7.28
C THR A 72 7.63 6.91 5.96
N GLY A 73 6.41 6.62 5.50
CA GLY A 73 6.17 5.75 4.35
C GLY A 73 5.68 6.46 3.11
N PHE A 74 6.18 6.04 1.95
CA PHE A 74 5.69 6.45 0.64
C PHE A 74 5.21 5.25 -0.18
N ARG A 75 4.32 5.52 -1.12
CA ARG A 75 4.01 4.64 -2.25
C ARG A 75 3.73 5.53 -3.44
N ALA A 76 4.42 5.34 -4.54
CA ALA A 76 4.22 6.11 -5.75
C ALA A 76 2.85 5.81 -6.37
N PRO A 77 2.12 6.84 -6.85
CA PRO A 77 0.98 6.64 -7.74
C PRO A 77 1.36 5.70 -8.90
N TYR A 78 0.40 4.87 -9.32
CA TYR A 78 0.60 3.86 -10.36
C TYR A 78 1.71 2.82 -10.09
N MET A 79 2.29 2.76 -8.89
CA MET A 79 3.44 1.90 -8.56
C MET A 79 4.67 2.20 -9.44
N ARG A 80 4.85 3.49 -9.78
CA ARG A 80 5.88 3.95 -10.71
C ARG A 80 6.73 5.04 -10.08
N LEU A 81 8.02 4.78 -10.00
CA LEU A 81 9.01 5.69 -9.47
C LEU A 81 10.22 5.77 -10.40
N SER A 82 11.02 6.81 -10.21
CA SER A 82 12.33 6.99 -10.86
C SER A 82 13.43 7.13 -9.81
N GLU A 83 14.70 7.14 -10.24
CA GLU A 83 15.82 7.51 -9.36
C GLU A 83 15.62 8.90 -8.73
N ASN A 84 15.01 9.84 -9.47
CA ASN A 84 14.69 11.17 -8.95
C ASN A 84 13.64 11.10 -7.83
N THR A 85 12.66 10.20 -7.96
CA THR A 85 11.67 9.94 -6.93
C THR A 85 12.33 9.42 -5.67
N LEU A 86 13.14 8.36 -5.77
CA LEU A 86 13.85 7.79 -4.62
C LEU A 86 14.73 8.83 -3.92
N LYS A 87 15.46 9.65 -4.69
CA LYS A 87 16.24 10.76 -4.15
C LYS A 87 15.37 11.78 -3.41
N THR A 88 14.26 12.18 -4.00
CA THR A 88 13.29 13.10 -3.39
C THR A 88 12.76 12.54 -2.07
N LEU A 89 12.45 11.25 -2.02
CA LEU A 89 11.96 10.59 -0.82
C LEU A 89 13.00 10.65 0.31
N MET A 90 14.27 10.37 0.01
CA MET A 90 15.36 10.49 0.99
C MET A 90 15.58 11.93 1.45
N ASP A 91 15.60 12.90 0.52
CA ASP A 91 15.79 14.32 0.83
C ASP A 91 14.65 14.87 1.72
N LEU A 92 13.46 14.27 1.63
CA LEU A 92 12.29 14.60 2.45
C LEU A 92 12.17 13.76 3.73
N GLY A 93 13.11 12.85 4.00
CA GLY A 93 13.15 12.05 5.22
C GLY A 93 12.13 10.91 5.27
N PHE A 94 11.66 10.41 4.12
CA PHE A 94 10.97 9.12 4.09
C PHE A 94 11.95 8.00 4.43
N VAL A 95 11.47 7.00 5.17
CA VAL A 95 12.25 5.85 5.63
C VAL A 95 12.10 4.67 4.69
N TYR A 96 10.92 4.52 4.09
CA TYR A 96 10.61 3.39 3.23
C TYR A 96 9.64 3.74 2.10
N ASP A 97 9.74 2.96 1.02
CA ASP A 97 8.81 2.92 -0.11
C ASP A 97 8.09 1.56 -0.18
N SER A 98 6.99 1.51 -0.91
CA SER A 98 6.27 0.26 -1.21
C SER A 98 5.66 0.32 -2.60
N SER A 99 6.46 0.63 -3.60
CA SER A 99 6.01 0.83 -4.99
C SER A 99 6.47 -0.25 -5.94
N ILE A 100 7.32 -1.18 -5.52
CA ILE A 100 7.90 -2.18 -6.43
C ILE A 100 7.07 -3.46 -6.41
N TYR A 101 6.64 -3.88 -7.60
CA TYR A 101 6.18 -5.26 -7.79
C TYR A 101 7.37 -6.19 -7.92
N GLN A 102 7.42 -7.21 -7.07
CA GLN A 102 8.46 -8.23 -7.13
C GLN A 102 7.85 -9.61 -7.35
N GLU A 103 8.43 -10.37 -8.27
CA GLU A 103 7.99 -11.74 -8.51
C GLU A 103 8.50 -12.68 -7.42
N SER A 104 7.60 -13.38 -6.73
CA SER A 104 7.95 -14.34 -5.68
C SER A 104 6.79 -15.30 -5.37
N ASP A 105 7.12 -16.54 -5.04
CA ASP A 105 6.18 -17.55 -4.53
C ASP A 105 6.28 -17.76 -3.01
N LYS A 106 7.04 -16.91 -2.31
CA LYS A 106 7.16 -16.84 -0.86
C LYS A 106 7.15 -15.38 -0.38
N ALA A 107 7.02 -15.17 0.93
CA ALA A 107 7.20 -13.86 1.55
C ALA A 107 8.59 -13.29 1.24
N ILE A 108 8.69 -11.96 1.20
CA ILE A 108 9.93 -11.24 0.87
C ILE A 108 10.30 -10.40 2.08
N ASN A 109 11.56 -10.46 2.51
CA ASN A 109 12.05 -9.52 3.51
C ASN A 109 12.13 -8.13 2.87
N PRO A 110 11.62 -7.09 3.54
CA PRO A 110 11.95 -5.71 3.18
C PRO A 110 13.47 -5.55 3.07
N TYR A 111 13.93 -4.79 2.09
CA TYR A 111 15.36 -4.65 1.79
C TYR A 111 15.71 -3.19 1.49
N SER A 112 16.94 -2.80 1.81
CA SER A 112 17.47 -1.52 1.36
C SER A 112 17.86 -1.62 -0.12
N ASP A 113 17.43 -0.66 -0.92
CA ASP A 113 17.95 -0.46 -2.26
C ASP A 113 19.39 0.09 -2.23
N GLU A 114 19.97 0.31 -3.42
CA GLU A 114 21.33 0.83 -3.57
C GLU A 114 21.53 2.27 -3.08
N HIS A 115 20.43 3.00 -2.85
CA HIS A 115 20.42 4.38 -2.37
C HIS A 115 20.21 4.49 -0.86
N GLY A 116 19.79 3.41 -0.20
CA GLY A 116 19.50 3.38 1.23
C GLY A 116 18.01 3.49 1.58
N MET A 117 17.11 3.49 0.58
CA MET A 117 15.67 3.46 0.79
C MET A 117 15.23 2.02 1.08
N ILE A 118 14.44 1.81 2.13
CA ILE A 118 13.89 0.49 2.43
C ILE A 118 12.67 0.26 1.54
N GLU A 119 12.67 -0.80 0.75
CA GLU A 119 11.53 -1.22 -0.06
C GLU A 119 10.71 -2.30 0.65
N PHE A 120 9.40 -2.08 0.73
CA PHE A 120 8.39 -3.07 1.09
C PHE A 120 7.68 -3.57 -0.17
N PRO A 121 8.16 -4.65 -0.80
CA PRO A 121 7.67 -5.04 -2.11
C PRO A 121 6.23 -5.55 -2.09
N VAL A 122 5.53 -5.35 -3.20
CA VAL A 122 4.23 -5.95 -3.47
C VAL A 122 4.44 -7.21 -4.31
N ILE A 123 4.09 -8.36 -3.74
CA ILE A 123 4.32 -9.65 -4.40
C ILE A 123 3.38 -9.82 -5.59
N LYS A 124 3.96 -10.24 -6.71
CA LYS A 124 3.28 -10.88 -7.84
C LYS A 124 3.78 -12.32 -7.94
N THR A 125 2.94 -13.32 -7.82
CA THR A 125 3.42 -14.72 -7.91
C THR A 125 3.77 -15.08 -9.35
N PRO A 126 4.68 -16.04 -9.61
CA PRO A 126 4.93 -16.55 -10.96
C PRO A 126 3.65 -17.10 -11.62
N LYS A 127 3.52 -16.98 -12.94
CA LYS A 127 2.33 -17.44 -13.69
C LYS A 127 2.21 -18.97 -13.72
N GLU A 128 3.34 -19.64 -13.69
CA GLU A 128 3.52 -21.08 -13.70
C GLU A 128 3.36 -21.71 -12.31
N SER A 129 3.33 -20.90 -11.25
CA SER A 129 3.08 -21.37 -9.89
C SER A 129 1.61 -21.80 -9.71
N LEU A 130 1.33 -22.52 -8.63
CA LEU A 130 -0.05 -22.89 -8.24
C LEU A 130 -0.96 -21.67 -8.03
N MET A 131 -0.38 -20.49 -7.76
CA MET A 131 -1.07 -19.21 -7.51
C MET A 131 -1.34 -18.42 -8.81
N LYS A 132 -0.83 -18.89 -9.95
CA LYS A 132 -1.17 -18.44 -11.31
C LYS A 132 -1.05 -16.93 -11.55
N GLY A 133 0.04 -16.28 -11.13
CA GLY A 133 0.17 -14.84 -11.40
C GLY A 133 -0.64 -13.94 -10.47
N MET A 134 -0.92 -14.36 -9.23
CA MET A 134 -1.66 -13.57 -8.25
C MET A 134 -0.85 -12.35 -7.83
N TYR A 135 -1.49 -11.19 -7.78
CA TYR A 135 -0.97 -10.03 -7.07
C TYR A 135 -1.46 -10.06 -5.63
N THR A 136 -0.60 -9.67 -4.68
CA THR A 136 -1.02 -9.32 -3.32
C THR A 136 -1.76 -7.97 -3.25
N TYR A 137 -2.02 -7.37 -4.42
CA TYR A 137 -3.01 -6.34 -4.64
C TYR A 137 -4.37 -6.98 -4.97
N LEU A 138 -5.39 -6.68 -4.18
CA LEU A 138 -6.72 -7.32 -4.21
C LEU A 138 -7.66 -6.80 -5.30
N TRP A 139 -7.24 -5.91 -6.19
CA TRP A 139 -8.09 -5.45 -7.30
C TRP A 139 -8.66 -6.62 -8.14
N PRO A 140 -7.93 -7.73 -8.43
CA PRO A 140 -8.50 -8.85 -9.20
C PRO A 140 -9.65 -9.54 -8.48
N LEU A 141 -9.69 -9.51 -7.14
CA LEU A 141 -10.79 -10.05 -6.36
C LEU A 141 -12.04 -9.16 -6.51
N PHE A 142 -11.87 -7.85 -6.31
CA PHE A 142 -13.00 -6.90 -6.35
C PHE A 142 -13.56 -6.70 -7.76
N GLU A 143 -12.75 -6.90 -8.80
CA GLU A 143 -13.18 -6.89 -10.20
C GLU A 143 -13.64 -8.26 -10.73
N GLY A 144 -13.78 -9.26 -9.85
CA GLY A 144 -14.30 -10.58 -10.21
C GLY A 144 -13.40 -11.40 -11.13
N LYS A 145 -12.10 -11.08 -11.19
CA LYS A 145 -11.09 -11.85 -11.91
C LYS A 145 -10.57 -13.05 -11.11
N ARG A 146 -10.77 -13.05 -9.78
CA ARG A 146 -10.41 -14.14 -8.86
C ARG A 146 -11.46 -14.32 -7.77
N GLU A 147 -11.59 -15.56 -7.30
CA GLU A 147 -12.50 -15.93 -6.22
C GLU A 147 -11.84 -15.81 -4.85
N ILE A 148 -12.62 -15.44 -3.81
CA ILE A 148 -12.08 -15.24 -2.46
C ILE A 148 -11.38 -16.49 -1.88
N ASN A 149 -11.91 -17.69 -2.14
CA ASN A 149 -11.28 -18.93 -1.65
C ASN A 149 -9.92 -19.17 -2.31
N GLU A 150 -9.77 -18.79 -3.59
CA GLU A 150 -8.50 -18.87 -4.30
C GLU A 150 -7.48 -17.91 -3.68
N ILE A 151 -7.88 -16.66 -3.43
CA ILE A 151 -7.02 -15.66 -2.78
C ILE A 151 -6.55 -16.15 -1.40
N VAL A 152 -7.47 -16.62 -0.54
CA VAL A 152 -7.13 -17.15 0.79
C VAL A 152 -6.11 -18.28 0.68
N ASN A 153 -6.36 -19.28 -0.19
CA ASN A 153 -5.46 -20.41 -0.36
C ASN A 153 -4.08 -19.97 -0.87
N ASN A 154 -4.03 -18.98 -1.77
CA ASN A 154 -2.76 -18.48 -2.30
C ASN A 154 -1.95 -17.72 -1.24
N TYR A 155 -2.58 -16.89 -0.39
CA TYR A 155 -1.87 -16.26 0.73
C TYR A 155 -1.34 -17.30 1.72
N ILE A 156 -2.14 -18.32 2.05
CA ILE A 156 -1.69 -19.44 2.90
C ILE A 156 -0.52 -20.18 2.24
N GLN A 157 -0.54 -20.38 0.93
CA GLN A 157 0.57 -20.99 0.19
C GLN A 157 1.85 -20.12 0.24
N LEU A 158 1.74 -18.79 0.08
CA LEU A 158 2.88 -17.88 0.25
C LEU A 158 3.49 -18.04 1.65
N ILE A 159 2.64 -18.09 2.68
CA ILE A 159 3.08 -18.28 4.07
C ILE A 159 3.80 -19.62 4.22
N HIS A 160 3.22 -20.72 3.76
CA HIS A 160 3.85 -22.05 3.84
C HIS A 160 5.17 -22.17 3.06
N ASN A 161 5.33 -21.41 1.98
CA ASN A 161 6.57 -21.36 1.22
C ASN A 161 7.66 -20.51 1.90
N SER A 162 7.30 -19.77 2.96
CA SER A 162 8.20 -18.88 3.69
C SER A 162 8.84 -19.61 4.87
N THR A 163 10.11 -19.29 5.15
CA THR A 163 10.90 -19.92 6.22
C THR A 163 11.63 -18.92 7.10
N GLU A 164 11.51 -17.63 6.79
CA GLU A 164 12.23 -16.55 7.46
C GLU A 164 11.25 -15.77 8.35
N ASP A 165 11.57 -15.67 9.63
CA ASP A 165 10.66 -15.12 10.65
C ASP A 165 10.33 -13.63 10.42
N ASN A 166 11.22 -12.89 9.78
CA ASN A 166 11.06 -11.45 9.52
C ASN A 166 10.50 -11.15 8.12
N SER A 167 10.06 -12.17 7.38
CA SER A 167 9.53 -11.97 6.03
C SER A 167 8.17 -11.27 6.04
N TYR A 168 7.89 -10.52 4.96
CA TYR A 168 6.71 -9.66 4.87
C TYR A 168 5.85 -10.02 3.65
N ILE A 169 4.53 -9.96 3.84
CA ILE A 169 3.52 -10.05 2.77
C ILE A 169 2.57 -8.89 2.96
N SER A 170 2.50 -7.98 1.97
CA SER A 170 1.51 -6.91 1.99
C SER A 170 0.13 -7.40 1.56
N ILE A 171 -0.93 -6.78 2.07
CA ILE A 171 -2.29 -6.86 1.52
C ILE A 171 -2.65 -5.48 0.99
N ASN A 172 -2.84 -5.33 -0.32
CA ASN A 172 -3.01 -4.02 -0.95
C ASN A 172 -4.40 -3.87 -1.57
N LEU A 173 -5.05 -2.72 -1.35
CA LEU A 173 -6.37 -2.41 -1.87
C LEU A 173 -6.62 -0.90 -1.88
N HIS A 174 -7.65 -0.48 -2.62
CA HIS A 174 -8.23 0.84 -2.52
C HIS A 174 -9.56 0.81 -1.77
N SER A 175 -9.87 1.88 -1.03
CA SER A 175 -11.15 2.04 -0.32
C SER A 175 -12.36 2.06 -1.26
N TRP A 176 -12.20 2.57 -2.49
CA TRP A 176 -13.29 2.63 -3.45
C TRP A 176 -13.71 1.25 -3.97
N HIS A 177 -12.85 0.22 -3.90
CA HIS A 177 -13.24 -1.16 -4.25
C HIS A 177 -14.43 -1.67 -3.42
N PHE A 178 -14.68 -1.09 -2.25
CA PHE A 178 -15.81 -1.48 -1.41
C PHE A 178 -17.13 -0.86 -1.85
N ALA A 179 -17.11 0.27 -2.56
CA ALA A 179 -18.31 1.08 -2.75
C ALA A 179 -18.54 1.56 -4.19
N TYR A 180 -17.58 1.38 -5.09
CA TYR A 180 -17.64 1.93 -6.44
C TYR A 180 -17.17 0.94 -7.50
N ASN A 181 -17.94 0.83 -8.59
CA ASN A 181 -17.57 0.11 -9.79
C ASN A 181 -17.04 1.10 -10.83
N VAL A 182 -15.76 1.01 -11.16
CA VAL A 182 -15.11 1.89 -12.13
C VAL A 182 -15.60 1.61 -13.56
N GLU A 183 -15.72 0.34 -13.96
CA GLU A 183 -16.15 -0.07 -15.30
C GLU A 183 -17.59 0.37 -15.60
N GLN A 184 -18.48 0.26 -14.61
CA GLN A 184 -19.88 0.64 -14.74
C GLN A 184 -20.15 2.10 -14.33
N ASN A 185 -19.15 2.80 -13.82
CA ASN A 185 -19.23 4.17 -13.35
C ASN A 185 -20.40 4.41 -12.37
N CYS A 186 -20.55 3.52 -11.38
CA CYS A 186 -21.68 3.54 -10.45
C CYS A 186 -21.30 3.10 -9.03
N TYR A 187 -22.09 3.55 -8.05
CA TYR A 187 -21.96 3.08 -6.67
C TYR A 187 -22.60 1.70 -6.50
N PHE A 188 -21.96 0.86 -5.69
CA PHE A 188 -22.49 -0.45 -5.32
C PHE A 188 -23.73 -0.36 -4.43
N SER A 189 -24.61 -1.36 -4.55
CA SER A 189 -25.69 -1.55 -3.60
C SER A 189 -25.16 -1.93 -2.22
N GLN A 190 -25.98 -1.72 -1.18
CA GLN A 190 -25.63 -2.14 0.19
C GLN A 190 -25.28 -3.63 0.30
N LYS A 191 -25.88 -4.48 -0.54
CA LYS A 191 -25.56 -5.92 -0.59
C LYS A 191 -24.17 -6.17 -1.12
N GLU A 192 -23.77 -5.45 -2.17
CA GLU A 192 -22.44 -5.56 -2.78
C GLU A 192 -21.36 -4.98 -1.87
N ILE A 193 -21.61 -3.84 -1.22
CA ILE A 193 -20.69 -3.25 -0.23
C ILE A 193 -20.43 -4.24 0.91
N ARG A 194 -21.48 -4.87 1.45
CA ARG A 194 -21.36 -5.91 2.48
C ARG A 194 -20.56 -7.10 1.96
N LYS A 195 -20.87 -7.60 0.76
CA LYS A 195 -20.13 -8.71 0.14
C LYS A 195 -18.63 -8.41 0.02
N ASN A 196 -18.26 -7.22 -0.45
CA ASN A 196 -16.85 -6.83 -0.60
C ASN A 196 -16.17 -6.68 0.77
N THR A 197 -16.89 -6.18 1.78
CA THR A 197 -16.41 -6.12 3.16
C THR A 197 -16.18 -7.53 3.73
N ASP A 198 -17.13 -8.44 3.52
CA ASP A 198 -17.06 -9.83 3.97
C ASP A 198 -15.89 -10.58 3.32
N PHE A 199 -15.50 -10.23 2.09
CA PHE A 199 -14.30 -10.78 1.46
C PHE A 199 -13.02 -10.39 2.19
N LEU A 200 -12.85 -9.12 2.56
CA LEU A 200 -11.68 -8.70 3.33
C LEU A 200 -11.68 -9.36 4.72
N ILE A 201 -12.82 -9.34 5.42
CA ILE A 201 -12.95 -9.98 6.75
C ILE A 201 -12.57 -11.46 6.65
N LYS A 202 -13.10 -12.18 5.67
CA LYS A 202 -12.79 -13.60 5.46
C LYS A 202 -11.30 -13.84 5.22
N LEU A 203 -10.63 -12.99 4.43
CA LEU A 203 -9.20 -13.10 4.21
C LEU A 203 -8.44 -12.93 5.52
N ILE A 204 -8.67 -11.82 6.24
CA ILE A 204 -7.99 -11.52 7.50
C ILE A 204 -8.20 -12.63 8.53
N THR A 205 -9.46 -13.02 8.78
CA THR A 205 -9.78 -14.10 9.74
C THR A 205 -9.10 -15.42 9.40
N LYS A 206 -8.98 -15.77 8.11
CA LYS A 206 -8.31 -17.01 7.71
C LYS A 206 -6.80 -16.95 7.89
N LEU A 207 -6.19 -15.78 7.76
CA LEU A 207 -4.77 -15.59 8.01
C LEU A 207 -4.45 -15.53 9.51
N GLU A 208 -5.34 -14.98 10.34
CA GLU A 208 -5.23 -15.00 11.81
C GLU A 208 -5.24 -16.44 12.39
N GLU A 209 -5.85 -17.40 11.69
CA GLU A 209 -5.84 -18.81 12.08
C GLU A 209 -4.50 -19.51 11.83
N VAL A 210 -3.57 -18.90 11.08
CA VAL A 210 -2.28 -19.49 10.73
C VAL A 210 -1.25 -19.17 11.81
N GLU A 211 -0.64 -20.21 12.39
CA GLU A 211 0.37 -20.08 13.43
C GLU A 211 1.61 -19.33 12.91
N GLY A 212 2.17 -18.44 13.75
CA GLY A 212 3.35 -17.64 13.42
C GLY A 212 3.08 -16.39 12.58
N ILE A 213 1.81 -16.07 12.30
CA ILE A 213 1.44 -14.85 11.57
C ILE A 213 1.07 -13.72 12.53
N HIS A 214 1.64 -12.55 12.26
CA HIS A 214 1.38 -11.31 12.98
C HIS A 214 0.99 -10.22 11.98
N PHE A 215 -0.10 -9.50 12.27
CA PHE A 215 -0.47 -8.32 11.49
C PHE A 215 0.31 -7.12 12.01
N SER A 216 1.02 -6.46 11.10
CA SER A 216 1.87 -5.30 11.40
C SER A 216 1.68 -4.22 10.33
N THR A 217 2.29 -3.06 10.57
CA THR A 217 2.47 -2.02 9.55
C THR A 217 3.95 -1.95 9.19
N PRO A 218 4.34 -1.40 8.03
CA PRO A 218 5.75 -1.23 7.70
C PRO A 218 6.57 -0.53 8.78
N LYS A 219 6.06 0.54 9.40
CA LYS A 219 6.73 1.22 10.51
C LYS A 219 6.91 0.32 11.73
N LEU A 220 5.86 -0.37 12.17
CA LEU A 220 5.97 -1.29 13.30
C LEU A 220 6.96 -2.43 13.01
N TRP A 221 6.94 -2.98 11.80
CA TRP A 221 7.91 -3.99 11.38
C TRP A 221 9.35 -3.44 11.44
N LEU A 222 9.59 -2.19 10.99
CA LEU A 222 10.90 -1.55 11.08
C LEU A 222 11.35 -1.32 12.53
N GLU A 223 10.43 -0.95 13.42
CA GLU A 223 10.69 -0.77 14.85
C GLU A 223 11.05 -2.11 15.52
N GLU A 224 10.29 -3.17 15.23
CA GLU A 224 10.51 -4.53 15.75
C GLU A 224 11.83 -5.16 15.27
N ASN A 225 12.30 -4.76 14.09
CA ASN A 225 13.54 -5.24 13.49
C ASN A 225 14.74 -4.31 13.73
N GLU A 226 14.60 -3.29 14.59
CA GLU A 226 15.65 -2.30 14.92
C GLU A 226 16.22 -1.55 13.69
N LEU A 227 15.43 -1.44 12.62
CA LEU A 227 15.80 -0.75 11.37
C LEU A 227 15.32 0.70 11.35
N LEU A 228 14.34 1.04 12.17
CA LEU A 228 14.00 2.44 12.45
C LEU A 228 15.01 2.95 13.50
N ARG A 229 16.07 3.64 13.05
CA ARG A 229 16.92 4.38 13.98
C ARG A 229 16.01 5.39 14.68
N THR A 230 15.92 5.30 16.00
CA THR A 230 15.32 6.36 16.81
C THR A 230 16.04 7.66 16.46
N LEU A 231 15.31 8.57 15.79
CA LEU A 231 15.77 9.91 15.47
C LEU A 231 16.05 10.71 16.74
#